data_AF-A0A2R4XHI3-F1
#
_entry.id   AF-A0A2R4XHI3-F1
#
_cell.length_a   1.000
_cell.length_b   1.000
_cell.length_c   1.000
_cell.angle_alpha   90.00
_cell.angle_beta   90.00
_cell.angle_gamma   90.00
#
_symmetry.space_group_name_H-M   'P 1'
#
loop_
_entity.id
_entity.type
_entity.pdbx_description
1 polymer ?
#
loop_
_entity_poly.entity_id
_entity_poly.type
_entity_poly.pdbx_seq_one_letter_code
_entity_poly.pdbx_strand_id
1 'polypeptide(L)'
;MVQDDDIALVRKTCAADAPAGSVRARPGSAMVWPDFKFLSRIYIHVHLSGEFEMTTGSRPWLIVAGILGATGVALGAIAAHAVQDPVAVTSLERASTYQILHAIALVALSGVTFRLMGIARALMLLGVVGFSGSIYAKYLLGLTALGKFAPTGGTALILSWLVVVLAAVLARETDS
;
A
#
# COMPACT_ATOMS: atom_id res chain seq x y z
N MET A 1 51.47 16.06 3.65
CA MET A 1 52.24 16.66 2.56
C MET A 1 52.05 15.73 1.37
N VAL A 2 50.96 15.94 0.62
CA VAL A 2 50.60 15.15 -0.56
C VAL A 2 51.24 15.86 -1.75
N GLN A 3 52.02 15.13 -2.52
CA GLN A 3 52.91 15.66 -3.56
C GLN A 3 52.12 15.98 -4.83
N ASP A 4 52.40 17.13 -5.46
CA ASP A 4 51.74 17.61 -6.69
C ASP A 4 51.95 16.67 -7.90
N ASP A 5 52.88 15.72 -7.81
CA ASP A 5 53.25 14.80 -8.88
C ASP A 5 52.16 13.74 -9.17
N ASP A 6 51.34 13.36 -8.18
CA ASP A 6 50.30 12.32 -8.34
C ASP A 6 49.09 12.82 -9.15
N ILE A 7 48.73 14.10 -9.03
CA ILE A 7 47.61 14.72 -9.77
C ILE A 7 47.92 14.80 -11.27
N ALA A 8 49.19 15.00 -11.64
CA ALA A 8 49.61 15.07 -13.02
C ALA A 8 49.54 13.70 -13.72
N LEU A 9 49.81 12.61 -12.98
CA LEU A 9 49.77 11.25 -13.53
C LEU A 9 48.34 10.80 -13.84
N VAL A 10 47.37 11.10 -12.97
CA VAL A 10 45.94 10.76 -13.16
C VAL A 10 45.34 11.49 -14.37
N ARG A 11 45.73 12.75 -14.61
CA ARG A 11 45.24 13.51 -15.77
C ARG A 11 45.78 12.97 -17.10
N LYS A 12 46.98 12.36 -17.09
CA LYS A 12 47.59 11.79 -18.30
C LYS A 12 46.93 10.47 -18.72
N THR A 13 46.46 9.67 -17.78
CA THR A 13 45.78 8.39 -18.07
C THR A 13 44.37 8.56 -18.63
N CYS A 14 43.63 9.61 -18.28
CA CYS A 14 42.28 9.83 -18.84
C CYS A 14 42.26 10.28 -20.31
N ALA A 15 43.41 10.68 -20.88
CA ALA A 15 43.45 11.24 -22.23
C ALA A 15 43.73 10.21 -23.34
N ALA A 16 44.03 8.94 -23.01
CA ALA A 16 44.61 7.99 -23.98
C ALA A 16 43.65 6.93 -24.57
N ASP A 17 42.44 6.73 -24.05
CA ASP A 17 41.59 5.58 -24.46
C ASP A 17 40.21 5.98 -25.01
N ALA A 18 40.16 6.87 -26.00
CA ALA A 18 38.95 7.08 -26.80
C ALA A 18 38.99 6.21 -28.07
N PRO A 19 38.19 5.13 -28.19
CA PRO A 19 38.13 4.35 -29.42
C PRO A 19 37.48 5.13 -30.57
N ALA A 20 38.13 5.07 -31.72
CA ALA A 20 37.67 5.63 -32.99
C ALA A 20 36.43 4.87 -33.50
N GLY A 21 35.25 5.40 -33.20
CA GLY A 21 33.97 4.85 -33.63
C GLY A 21 32.85 5.86 -33.42
N SER A 22 32.89 6.97 -34.16
CA SER A 22 31.88 8.03 -34.08
C SER A 22 30.53 7.55 -34.63
N VAL A 23 29.67 7.02 -33.75
CA VAL A 23 28.23 6.91 -34.05
C VAL A 23 27.66 8.32 -34.05
N ARG A 24 27.26 8.79 -35.24
CA ARG A 24 26.56 10.08 -35.43
C ARG A 24 25.29 10.09 -34.57
N ALA A 25 25.25 10.95 -33.55
CA ALA A 25 24.02 11.24 -32.82
C ALA A 25 22.99 11.85 -33.78
N ARG A 26 21.79 11.27 -33.84
CA ARG A 26 20.67 11.83 -34.62
C ARG A 26 20.15 13.09 -33.91
N PRO A 27 19.89 14.20 -34.62
CA PRO A 27 19.20 15.34 -34.05
C PRO A 27 17.69 15.03 -34.01
N GLY A 28 17.07 15.15 -32.83
CA GLY A 28 15.61 15.20 -32.70
C GLY A 28 14.98 14.16 -31.78
N SER A 29 15.12 14.37 -30.47
CA SER A 29 14.09 14.15 -29.44
C SER A 29 14.73 14.32 -28.07
N ALA A 30 15.14 15.55 -27.76
CA ALA A 30 15.35 15.90 -26.36
C ALA A 30 14.02 15.64 -25.66
N MET A 31 13.98 14.59 -24.84
CA MET A 31 12.91 14.36 -23.89
C MET A 31 12.87 15.59 -23.00
N VAL A 32 11.94 16.50 -23.31
CA VAL A 32 11.72 17.72 -22.56
C VAL A 32 11.17 17.28 -21.20
N TRP A 33 12.06 17.10 -20.23
CA TRP A 33 11.67 16.93 -18.85
C TRP A 33 10.92 18.20 -18.43
N PRO A 34 9.68 18.10 -17.93
CA PRO A 34 9.01 19.27 -17.39
C PRO A 34 9.83 19.84 -16.23
N ASP A 35 9.97 21.17 -16.19
CA ASP A 35 10.68 21.89 -15.12
C ASP A 35 10.17 21.44 -13.74
N PHE A 36 11.06 21.35 -12.74
CA PHE A 36 10.72 21.11 -11.33
C PHE A 36 9.60 22.05 -10.87
N LYS A 37 9.50 23.26 -11.43
CA LYS A 37 8.39 24.18 -11.17
C LYS A 37 7.04 23.72 -11.75
N PHE A 38 7.01 23.05 -12.89
CA PHE A 38 5.80 22.45 -13.48
C PHE A 38 5.34 21.24 -12.68
N LEU A 39 6.27 20.38 -12.27
CA LEU A 39 5.98 19.27 -11.36
C LEU A 39 5.53 19.79 -9.98
N SER A 40 6.16 20.85 -9.45
CA SER A 40 5.71 21.51 -8.22
C SER A 40 4.34 22.19 -8.41
N ARG A 41 4.02 22.74 -9.59
CA ARG A 41 2.71 23.35 -9.86
C ARG A 41 1.61 22.30 -9.92
N ILE A 42 1.86 21.13 -10.50
CA ILE A 42 0.92 19.99 -10.47
C ILE A 42 0.79 19.46 -9.03
N TYR A 43 1.90 19.37 -8.29
CA TYR A 43 1.91 18.92 -6.90
C TYR A 43 1.23 19.91 -5.94
N ILE A 44 1.34 21.22 -6.20
CA ILE A 44 0.75 22.30 -5.40
C ILE A 44 -0.71 22.59 -5.80
N HIS A 45 -1.11 22.39 -7.06
CA HIS A 45 -2.53 22.49 -7.47
C HIS A 45 -3.38 21.32 -6.97
N VAL A 46 -2.78 20.19 -6.60
CA VAL A 46 -3.49 19.12 -5.87
C VAL A 46 -3.67 19.46 -4.38
N HIS A 47 -3.00 20.49 -3.84
CA HIS A 47 -2.85 20.65 -2.40
C HIS A 47 -3.51 21.88 -1.73
N LEU A 48 -4.31 22.73 -2.38
CA LEU A 48 -4.91 23.89 -1.67
C LEU A 48 -6.32 24.26 -2.13
N SER A 49 -7.31 23.40 -1.86
CA SER A 49 -8.72 23.81 -1.69
C SER A 49 -9.61 22.69 -1.13
N GLY A 50 -9.04 21.79 -0.33
CA GLY A 50 -9.83 20.87 0.47
C GLY A 50 -9.58 21.23 1.91
N GLU A 51 -10.48 22.00 2.53
CA GLU A 51 -10.66 21.76 3.96
C GLU A 51 -10.93 20.27 4.07
N PHE A 52 -10.04 19.51 4.71
CA PHE A 52 -10.28 18.11 5.00
C PHE A 52 -11.39 18.10 6.06
N GLU A 53 -12.59 18.42 5.62
CA GLU A 53 -13.79 18.39 6.40
C GLU A 53 -14.08 16.90 6.55
N MET A 54 -13.44 16.31 7.56
CA MET A 54 -13.74 14.96 7.99
C MET A 54 -15.23 14.91 8.29
N THR A 55 -15.99 14.45 7.30
CA THR A 55 -17.41 14.18 7.48
C THR A 55 -17.54 13.31 8.73
N THR A 56 -18.49 13.63 9.61
CA THR A 56 -18.57 13.02 10.95
C THR A 56 -18.65 11.49 10.90
N GLY A 57 -19.04 10.92 9.74
CA GLY A 57 -19.07 9.48 9.47
C GLY A 57 -17.75 8.83 8.99
N SER A 58 -16.72 9.59 8.61
CA SER A 58 -15.42 9.06 8.11
C SER A 58 -14.43 8.71 9.23
N ARG A 59 -14.41 9.51 10.29
CA ARG A 59 -13.55 9.36 11.47
C ARG A 59 -13.52 7.96 12.09
N PRO A 60 -14.66 7.28 12.37
CA PRO A 60 -14.62 5.95 12.98
C PRO A 60 -13.91 4.92 12.11
N TRP A 61 -14.07 5.00 10.78
CA TRP A 61 -13.44 4.07 9.86
C TRP A 61 -11.93 4.27 9.76
N LEU A 62 -11.44 5.51 9.88
CA LEU A 62 -10.01 5.80 9.99
C LEU A 62 -9.41 5.23 11.27
N ILE A 63 -10.11 5.34 12.40
CA ILE A 63 -9.67 4.74 13.67
C ILE A 63 -9.57 3.23 13.54
N VAL A 64 -10.62 2.58 13.02
CA VAL A 64 -10.64 1.13 12.79
C VAL A 64 -9.50 0.72 11.86
N ALA A 65 -9.33 1.40 10.73
CA ALA A 65 -8.26 1.12 9.78
C ALA A 65 -6.87 1.28 10.42
N GLY A 66 -6.67 2.33 11.23
CA GLY A 66 -5.43 2.55 11.98
C GLY A 66 -5.12 1.44 12.96
N ILE A 67 -6.12 0.98 13.73
CA ILE A 67 -5.98 -0.16 14.65
C ILE A 67 -5.63 -1.44 13.88
N LEU A 68 -6.33 -1.72 12.78
CA LEU A 68 -6.05 -2.89 11.94
C LEU A 68 -4.65 -2.82 11.34
N GLY A 69 -4.21 -1.66 10.86
CA GLY A 69 -2.86 -1.47 10.33
C GLY A 69 -1.79 -1.71 11.41
N ALA A 70 -1.93 -1.05 12.57
CA ALA A 70 -0.98 -1.17 13.67
C ALA A 70 -0.86 -2.61 14.18
N THR A 71 -1.99 -3.27 14.43
CA THR A 71 -1.98 -4.67 14.89
C THR A 71 -1.50 -5.63 13.79
N GLY A 72 -1.81 -5.36 12.53
CA GLY A 72 -1.31 -6.14 11.40
C GLY A 72 0.22 -6.11 11.32
N VAL A 73 0.82 -4.92 11.45
CA VAL A 73 2.29 -4.76 11.49
C VAL A 73 2.89 -5.47 12.69
N ALA A 74 2.32 -5.29 13.89
CA ALA A 74 2.82 -5.93 15.10
C ALA A 74 2.78 -7.47 15.01
N LEU A 75 1.66 -8.03 14.54
CA LEU A 75 1.49 -9.48 14.41
C LEU A 75 2.37 -10.06 13.28
N GLY A 76 2.59 -9.30 12.19
CA GLY A 76 3.56 -9.67 11.16
C GLY A 76 4.99 -9.70 11.68
N ALA A 77 5.38 -8.74 12.52
CA ALA A 77 6.69 -8.74 13.16
C ALA A 77 6.86 -9.93 14.11
N ILE A 78 5.82 -10.27 14.89
CA ILE A 78 5.79 -11.48 15.73
C ILE A 78 5.97 -12.73 14.88
N ALA A 79 5.26 -12.84 13.75
CA ALA A 79 5.38 -13.98 12.85
C ALA A 79 6.82 -14.16 12.34
N ALA A 80 7.48 -13.08 11.94
CA ALA A 80 8.82 -13.13 11.36
C ALA A 80 9.95 -13.37 12.38
N HIS A 81 9.79 -12.92 13.65
CA HIS A 81 10.88 -12.91 14.62
C HIS A 81 10.67 -13.83 15.84
N ALA A 82 9.43 -14.07 16.24
CA ALA A 82 9.11 -14.78 17.48
C ALA A 82 8.55 -16.20 17.27
N VAL A 83 8.16 -16.55 16.04
CA VAL A 83 7.57 -17.86 15.71
C VAL A 83 8.60 -18.70 14.96
N GLN A 84 8.76 -19.95 15.40
CA GLN A 84 9.77 -20.88 14.86
C GLN A 84 9.17 -21.94 13.91
N ASP A 85 7.91 -22.33 14.13
CA ASP A 85 7.23 -23.29 13.26
C ASP A 85 6.99 -22.68 11.87
N PRO A 86 7.58 -23.20 10.78
CA PRO A 86 7.44 -22.62 9.44
C PRO A 86 5.99 -22.54 8.96
N VAL A 87 5.14 -23.50 9.35
CA VAL A 87 3.72 -23.49 8.97
C VAL A 87 2.97 -22.37 9.69
N ALA A 88 3.27 -22.15 10.96
CA ALA A 88 2.74 -21.02 11.72
C ALA A 88 3.22 -19.68 11.16
N VAL A 89 4.53 -19.53 10.89
CA VAL A 89 5.11 -18.30 10.30
C VAL A 89 4.37 -17.91 9.03
N THR A 90 4.34 -18.80 8.04
CA THR A 90 3.71 -18.53 6.74
C THR A 90 2.20 -18.22 6.85
N SER A 91 1.51 -18.85 7.80
CA SER A 91 0.09 -18.60 8.04
C SER A 91 -0.15 -17.23 8.68
N LEU A 92 0.65 -16.88 9.68
CA LEU A 92 0.56 -15.60 10.40
C LEU A 92 0.96 -14.42 9.51
N GLU A 93 2.01 -14.56 8.69
CA GLU A 93 2.40 -13.56 7.69
C GLU A 93 1.29 -13.33 6.65
N ARG A 94 0.62 -14.40 6.21
CA ARG A 94 -0.55 -14.27 5.32
C ARG A 94 -1.68 -13.51 5.99
N ALA A 95 -2.00 -13.85 7.24
CA ALA A 95 -3.04 -13.16 8.01
C ALA A 95 -2.72 -11.66 8.19
N SER A 96 -1.46 -11.34 8.52
CA SER A 96 -0.95 -9.96 8.65
C SER A 96 -1.04 -9.20 7.34
N THR A 97 -0.58 -9.80 6.24
CA THR A 97 -0.64 -9.19 4.90
C THR A 97 -2.08 -8.87 4.52
N TYR A 98 -3.00 -9.82 4.67
CA TYR A 98 -4.42 -9.59 4.38
C TYR A 98 -5.01 -8.50 5.25
N GLN A 99 -4.67 -8.46 6.55
CA GLN A 99 -5.15 -7.42 7.45
C GLN A 99 -4.66 -6.03 7.05
N ILE A 100 -3.37 -5.87 6.73
CA ILE A 100 -2.78 -4.58 6.35
C ILE A 100 -3.38 -4.08 5.02
N LEU A 101 -3.49 -4.96 4.02
CA LEU A 101 -4.08 -4.59 2.72
C LEU A 101 -5.51 -4.07 2.85
N HIS A 102 -6.32 -4.72 3.67
CA HIS A 102 -7.70 -4.32 3.89
C HIS A 102 -7.83 -3.13 4.86
N ALA A 103 -6.87 -2.91 5.76
CA ALA A 103 -6.77 -1.68 6.53
C ALA A 103 -6.51 -0.48 5.60
N ILE A 104 -5.57 -0.59 4.66
CA ILE A 104 -5.30 0.45 3.66
C ILE A 104 -6.55 0.70 2.79
N ALA A 105 -7.23 -0.36 2.35
CA ALA A 105 -8.48 -0.23 1.63
C ALA A 105 -9.55 0.51 2.46
N LEU A 106 -9.68 0.22 3.76
CA LEU A 106 -10.60 0.96 4.64
C LEU A 106 -10.23 2.44 4.77
N VAL A 107 -8.94 2.80 4.80
CA VAL A 107 -8.51 4.20 4.74
C VAL A 107 -9.01 4.84 3.45
N ALA A 108 -8.78 4.20 2.30
CA ALA A 108 -9.20 4.73 0.99
C ALA A 108 -10.74 4.89 0.89
N LEU A 109 -11.50 3.97 1.48
CA LEU A 109 -12.96 4.01 1.44
C LEU A 109 -13.60 4.89 2.54
N SER A 110 -12.82 5.38 3.50
CA SER A 110 -13.34 6.07 4.70
C SER A 110 -14.14 7.33 4.39
N GLY A 111 -13.71 8.11 3.38
CA GLY A 111 -14.34 9.36 2.96
C GLY A 111 -15.47 9.22 1.95
N VAL A 112 -15.73 8.01 1.43
CA VAL A 112 -16.73 7.81 0.37
C VAL A 112 -18.13 7.70 0.97
N THR A 113 -18.96 8.70 0.70
CA THR A 113 -20.34 8.81 1.19
C THR A 113 -21.32 8.22 0.19
N PHE A 114 -21.50 6.90 0.22
CA PHE A 114 -22.53 6.19 -0.54
C PHE A 114 -23.06 5.01 0.28
N ARG A 115 -24.38 4.70 0.19
CA ARG A 115 -25.04 3.71 1.07
C ARG A 115 -24.38 2.33 0.99
N LEU A 116 -24.10 1.86 -0.23
CA LEU A 116 -23.42 0.58 -0.44
C LEU A 116 -21.98 0.59 0.09
N MET A 117 -21.33 1.74 0.16
CA MET A 117 -19.98 1.84 0.71
C MET A 117 -19.93 1.62 2.22
N GLY A 118 -21.02 1.91 2.95
CA GLY A 118 -21.16 1.50 4.35
C GLY A 118 -21.11 -0.02 4.51
N ILE A 119 -21.81 -0.74 3.64
CA ILE A 119 -21.84 -2.22 3.62
C ILE A 119 -20.48 -2.78 3.25
N ALA A 120 -19.81 -2.23 2.23
CA ALA A 120 -18.46 -2.65 1.84
C ALA A 120 -17.47 -2.54 3.02
N ARG A 121 -17.46 -1.41 3.73
CA ARG A 121 -16.59 -1.18 4.90
C ARG A 121 -16.87 -2.18 6.03
N ALA A 122 -18.14 -2.43 6.33
CA ALA A 122 -18.53 -3.40 7.36
C ALA A 122 -18.12 -4.84 7.00
N LEU A 123 -18.36 -5.27 5.76
CA LEU A 123 -17.92 -6.58 5.26
C LEU A 123 -16.40 -6.71 5.29
N MET A 124 -15.67 -5.63 4.96
CA MET A 124 -14.20 -5.62 5.03
C MET A 124 -13.71 -5.87 6.45
N LEU A 125 -14.26 -5.14 7.43
CA LEU A 125 -13.90 -5.28 8.84
C LEU A 125 -14.21 -6.70 9.34
N LEU A 126 -15.44 -7.17 9.13
CA LEU A 126 -15.86 -8.52 9.54
C LEU A 126 -15.02 -9.61 8.86
N GLY A 127 -14.69 -9.41 7.58
CA GLY A 127 -13.84 -10.31 6.82
C GLY A 127 -12.41 -10.37 7.36
N VAL A 128 -11.79 -9.23 7.69
CA VAL A 128 -10.46 -9.19 8.31
C VAL A 128 -10.47 -9.87 9.68
N VAL A 129 -11.45 -9.56 10.53
CA VAL A 129 -11.57 -10.18 11.87
C VAL A 129 -11.80 -11.69 11.75
N GLY A 130 -12.69 -12.12 10.85
CA GLY A 130 -12.99 -13.54 10.64
C GLY A 130 -11.84 -14.32 10.00
N PHE A 131 -11.16 -13.75 9.00
CA PHE A 131 -10.07 -14.40 8.29
C PHE A 131 -8.75 -14.31 9.06
N SER A 132 -8.22 -13.10 9.25
CA SER A 132 -6.93 -12.90 9.91
C SER A 132 -7.01 -13.23 11.40
N GLY A 133 -8.08 -12.80 12.07
CA GLY A 133 -8.28 -13.06 13.50
C GLY A 133 -8.36 -14.55 13.84
N SER A 134 -9.02 -15.37 13.01
CA SER A 134 -9.07 -16.82 13.24
C SER A 134 -7.70 -17.51 13.08
N ILE A 135 -6.89 -17.05 12.12
CA ILE A 135 -5.52 -17.57 11.93
C ILE A 135 -4.65 -17.18 13.13
N TYR A 136 -4.70 -15.93 13.59
CA TYR A 136 -3.96 -15.53 14.80
C TYR A 136 -4.41 -16.33 16.01
N ALA A 137 -5.71 -16.50 16.21
CA ALA A 137 -6.25 -17.27 17.33
C ALA A 137 -5.77 -18.73 17.29
N LYS A 138 -5.73 -19.35 16.11
CA LYS A 138 -5.21 -20.71 15.95
C LYS A 138 -3.73 -20.82 16.34
N TYR A 139 -2.87 -19.94 15.81
CA TYR A 139 -1.42 -20.10 15.91
C TYR A 139 -0.77 -19.39 17.11
N LEU A 140 -1.38 -18.32 17.64
CA LEU A 140 -0.86 -17.59 18.80
C LEU A 140 -1.57 -17.98 20.10
N LEU A 141 -2.87 -18.32 20.03
CA LEU A 141 -3.68 -18.64 21.22
C LEU A 141 -4.00 -20.13 21.35
N GLY A 142 -3.59 -20.97 20.38
CA GLY A 142 -3.88 -22.40 20.37
C GLY A 142 -5.35 -22.75 20.10
N LEU A 143 -6.19 -21.77 19.70
CA LEU A 143 -7.62 -21.95 19.49
C LEU A 143 -7.92 -22.54 18.11
N THR A 144 -7.54 -23.79 17.89
CA THR A 144 -7.61 -24.46 16.58
C THR A 144 -9.02 -24.51 15.97
N ALA A 145 -10.06 -24.57 16.80
CA ALA A 145 -11.45 -24.57 16.34
C ALA A 145 -11.82 -23.28 15.59
N LEU A 146 -11.23 -22.14 15.97
CA LEU A 146 -11.53 -20.86 15.33
C LEU A 146 -11.01 -20.79 13.90
N GLY A 147 -9.97 -21.55 13.55
CA GLY A 147 -9.46 -21.62 12.18
C GLY A 147 -10.51 -22.04 11.13
N LYS A 148 -11.60 -22.70 11.54
CA LYS A 148 -12.73 -23.06 10.66
C LYS A 148 -13.55 -21.86 10.18
N PHE A 149 -13.42 -20.70 10.84
CA PHE A 149 -14.10 -19.46 10.41
C PHE A 149 -13.34 -18.71 9.31
N ALA A 150 -12.08 -19.06 9.03
CA ALA A 150 -11.28 -18.39 8.00
C ALA A 150 -11.97 -18.37 6.62
N PRO A 151 -12.55 -19.47 6.10
CA PRO A 151 -13.25 -19.45 4.82
C PRO A 151 -14.42 -18.46 4.80
N THR A 152 -15.20 -18.40 5.88
CA THR A 152 -16.32 -17.44 6.02
C THR A 152 -15.82 -16.00 6.00
N GLY A 153 -14.70 -15.72 6.69
CA GLY A 153 -14.04 -14.41 6.64
C GLY A 153 -13.54 -14.06 5.24
N GLY A 154 -12.92 -15.02 4.54
CA GLY A 154 -12.49 -14.85 3.15
C GLY A 154 -13.65 -14.53 2.20
N THR A 155 -14.78 -15.21 2.35
CA THR A 155 -16.00 -14.90 1.58
C THR A 155 -16.49 -13.49 1.85
N ALA A 156 -16.48 -13.03 3.11
CA ALA A 156 -16.86 -11.65 3.43
C ALA A 156 -15.92 -10.61 2.78
N LEU A 157 -14.61 -10.90 2.70
CA LEU A 157 -13.66 -10.06 1.97
C LEU A 157 -13.91 -10.06 0.46
N ILE A 158 -14.29 -11.19 -0.13
CA ILE A 158 -14.66 -11.22 -1.56
C ILE A 158 -15.91 -10.36 -1.79
N LEU A 159 -16.93 -10.55 -0.95
CA LEU A 159 -18.18 -9.81 -1.05
C LEU A 159 -17.99 -8.30 -0.84
N SER A 160 -17.10 -7.86 0.06
CA SER A 160 -16.84 -6.43 0.26
C SER A 160 -16.31 -5.78 -1.02
N TRP A 161 -15.35 -6.41 -1.71
CA TRP A 161 -14.81 -5.90 -2.98
C TRP A 161 -15.87 -5.88 -4.09
N LEU A 162 -16.73 -6.90 -4.16
CA LEU A 162 -17.85 -6.89 -5.11
C LEU A 162 -18.84 -5.75 -4.82
N VAL A 163 -19.10 -5.44 -3.55
CA VAL A 163 -19.94 -4.30 -3.18
C VAL A 163 -19.26 -2.97 -3.54
N VAL A 164 -17.93 -2.85 -3.45
CA VAL A 164 -17.19 -1.68 -3.94
C VAL A 164 -17.43 -1.48 -5.44
N VAL A 165 -17.32 -2.55 -6.24
CA VAL A 165 -17.59 -2.50 -7.69
C VAL A 165 -19.04 -2.09 -7.94
N LEU A 166 -20.01 -2.74 -7.28
CA LEU A 166 -21.42 -2.44 -7.45
C LEU A 166 -21.75 -0.98 -7.07
N ALA A 167 -21.17 -0.48 -5.99
CA ALA A 167 -21.31 0.91 -5.58
C ALA A 167 -20.80 1.88 -6.65
N ALA A 168 -19.65 1.58 -7.26
CA ALA A 168 -19.06 2.43 -8.30
C ALA A 168 -19.86 2.43 -9.61
N VAL A 169 -20.53 1.32 -9.95
CA VAL A 169 -21.42 1.25 -11.12
C VAL A 169 -22.71 2.02 -10.86
N LEU A 170 -23.38 1.76 -9.73
CA LEU A 170 -24.69 2.36 -9.43
C LEU A 170 -24.62 3.86 -9.13
N ALA A 171 -23.50 4.36 -8.60
CA ALA A 171 -23.32 5.79 -8.36
C ALA A 171 -23.38 6.62 -9.66
N ARG A 172 -23.17 6.02 -10.83
CA ARG A 172 -23.26 6.72 -12.12
C ARG A 172 -24.69 6.94 -12.58
N GLU A 173 -25.62 6.08 -12.16
CA GLU A 173 -27.01 6.10 -12.63
C GLU A 173 -27.84 7.17 -11.93
N THR A 174 -27.42 7.65 -10.75
CA THR A 174 -28.13 8.70 -10.00
C THR A 174 -27.84 10.12 -10.47
N ASP A 175 -26.83 10.29 -11.33
CA ASP A 175 -26.34 11.60 -11.77
C ASP A 175 -26.77 11.94 -13.22
N SER A 176 -27.65 11.14 -13.83
CA SER A 176 -28.19 11.31 -15.21
C SER A 176 -29.67 11.65 -15.20
#